data_AF-A0A3M3KBV5-F1
#
_entry.id   AF-A0A3M3KBV5-F1
#
_cell.length_a   1.000
_cell.length_b   1.000
_cell.length_c   1.000
_cell.angle_alpha   90.00
_cell.angle_beta   90.00
_cell.angle_gamma   90.00
#
_symmetry.space_group_name_H-M   'P 1'
#
loop_
_entity.id
_entity.type
_entity.pdbx_description
1 polymer ?
#
loop_
_entity_poly.entity_id
_entity_poly.type
_entity_poly.pdbx_seq_one_letter_code
_entity_poly.pdbx_strand_id
1 'polypeptide(L)'
;MMGKADAAFSRNMKLEDTTIGWRFVNPAMKALYGVDSMPETGDNVATDFNISRADQDAFALRSQQRAAVAQAAGFFEEEIVPVRVPHKKGETIVDKDEHPRADTSLETLSKLKPVNGADQTVTAGNASGVNDGTAALTLALAEAVKKHGLIPRARVLGMASAAVEPRVMGIGPVPAVRKLVERLGIAITDFDVIELNEAFASQGLAVLRELGLADDAPQVNP
;
A
#
# COMPACT_ATOMS: atom_id res chain seq x y z
N MET A 1 -20.16 -10.31 -5.92
CA MET A 1 -21.46 -9.66 -5.63
C MET A 1 -22.35 -9.67 -6.86
N MET A 2 -23.67 -9.78 -6.67
CA MET A 2 -24.68 -9.81 -7.73
C MET A 2 -25.60 -8.59 -7.59
N GLY A 3 -25.80 -7.85 -8.68
CA GLY A 3 -26.80 -6.78 -8.71
C GLY A 3 -28.22 -7.32 -8.61
N LYS A 4 -29.19 -6.48 -8.23
CA LYS A 4 -30.61 -6.83 -8.37
C LYS A 4 -31.02 -6.79 -9.85
N ALA A 5 -32.07 -7.53 -10.19
CA ALA A 5 -32.71 -7.42 -11.49
C ALA A 5 -33.25 -5.99 -11.70
N ASP A 6 -33.07 -5.47 -12.91
CA ASP A 6 -33.56 -4.16 -13.37
C ASP A 6 -35.04 -4.19 -13.77
N ALA A 7 -35.58 -5.37 -14.09
CA ALA A 7 -36.98 -5.61 -14.38
C ALA A 7 -37.41 -7.04 -13.99
N ALA A 8 -38.73 -7.27 -13.91
CA ALA A 8 -39.27 -8.61 -13.70
C ALA A 8 -38.79 -9.57 -14.80
N PHE A 9 -38.35 -10.78 -14.40
CA PHE A 9 -37.83 -11.83 -15.30
C PHE A 9 -36.59 -11.42 -16.12
N SER A 10 -35.79 -10.46 -15.64
CA SER A 10 -34.55 -10.05 -16.29
C SER A 10 -33.59 -11.23 -16.50
N ARG A 11 -33.00 -11.30 -17.70
CA ARG A 11 -32.03 -12.35 -18.11
C ARG A 11 -30.59 -11.87 -18.06
N ASN A 12 -30.36 -10.63 -17.63
CA ASN A 12 -29.05 -9.96 -17.68
C ASN A 12 -28.30 -10.02 -16.33
N MET A 13 -28.57 -11.05 -15.55
CA MET A 13 -27.95 -11.19 -14.24
C MET A 13 -26.45 -11.48 -14.40
N LYS A 14 -25.61 -10.67 -13.74
CA LYS A 14 -24.14 -10.79 -13.76
C LYS A 14 -23.59 -10.89 -12.34
N LEU A 15 -22.59 -11.74 -12.17
CA LEU A 15 -21.75 -11.80 -10.98
C LEU A 15 -20.45 -11.05 -11.23
N GLU A 16 -20.03 -10.24 -10.27
CA GLU A 16 -18.77 -9.49 -10.30
C GLU A 16 -17.96 -9.79 -9.05
N ASP A 17 -16.65 -10.02 -9.20
CA ASP A 17 -15.76 -10.24 -8.07
C ASP A 17 -15.59 -8.95 -7.24
N THR A 18 -15.47 -9.10 -5.93
CA THR A 18 -15.26 -8.00 -4.98
C THR A 18 -13.90 -8.05 -4.31
N THR A 19 -13.05 -9.02 -4.65
CA THR A 19 -11.69 -9.15 -4.12
C THR A 19 -10.92 -7.85 -4.31
N ILE A 20 -10.87 -7.30 -5.52
CA ILE A 20 -10.28 -5.99 -5.79
C ILE A 20 -10.76 -5.42 -7.14
N GLY A 21 -10.71 -4.09 -7.29
CA GLY A 21 -10.90 -3.40 -8.57
C GLY A 21 -12.33 -2.94 -8.87
N TRP A 22 -12.53 -2.46 -10.09
CA TRP A 22 -13.79 -1.89 -10.55
C TRP A 22 -14.87 -2.95 -10.75
N ARG A 23 -16.09 -2.64 -10.31
CA ARG A 23 -17.31 -3.43 -10.49
C ARG A 23 -18.50 -2.49 -10.55
N PHE A 24 -19.58 -2.89 -11.23
CA PHE A 24 -20.75 -2.05 -11.49
C PHE A 24 -20.36 -0.66 -12.04
N VAL A 25 -19.46 -0.66 -13.03
CA VAL A 25 -18.85 0.56 -13.57
C VAL A 25 -19.91 1.51 -14.10
N ASN A 26 -19.91 2.74 -13.58
CA ASN A 26 -20.75 3.82 -14.09
C ASN A 26 -20.18 4.32 -15.44
N PRO A 27 -20.97 4.32 -16.53
CA PRO A 27 -20.51 4.83 -17.83
C PRO A 27 -20.01 6.28 -17.79
N ALA A 28 -20.62 7.14 -16.96
CA ALA A 28 -20.20 8.53 -16.80
C ALA A 28 -18.83 8.64 -16.12
N MET A 29 -18.52 7.76 -15.15
CA MET A 29 -17.19 7.69 -14.54
C MET A 29 -16.14 7.33 -15.59
N LYS A 30 -16.41 6.27 -16.36
CA LYS A 30 -15.51 5.82 -17.43
C LYS A 30 -15.28 6.91 -18.48
N ALA A 31 -16.32 7.65 -18.87
CA ALA A 31 -16.22 8.70 -19.87
C ALA A 31 -15.47 9.95 -19.39
N LEU A 32 -15.61 10.32 -18.11
CA LEU A 32 -15.01 11.55 -17.56
C LEU A 32 -13.59 11.35 -17.02
N TYR A 33 -13.33 10.22 -16.36
CA TYR A 33 -12.10 10.01 -15.58
C TYR A 33 -11.39 8.69 -15.88
N GLY A 34 -11.97 7.84 -16.74
CA GLY A 34 -11.50 6.47 -16.94
C GLY A 34 -11.91 5.54 -15.80
N VAL A 35 -11.50 4.28 -15.92
CA VAL A 35 -11.67 3.23 -14.90
C VAL A 35 -10.43 2.33 -14.89
N ASP A 36 -9.27 2.99 -14.94
CA ASP A 36 -7.98 2.33 -14.92
C ASP A 36 -7.90 1.45 -13.66
N SER A 37 -7.45 0.22 -13.85
CA SER A 37 -7.11 -0.70 -12.77
C SER A 37 -5.91 -0.14 -11.98
N MET A 38 -5.72 -0.62 -10.75
CA MET A 38 -4.61 -0.16 -9.92
C MET A 38 -3.24 -0.36 -10.60
N PRO A 39 -2.93 -1.51 -11.24
CA PRO A 39 -1.68 -1.66 -11.99
C PRO A 39 -1.54 -0.67 -13.15
N GLU A 40 -2.62 -0.39 -13.91
CA GLU A 40 -2.60 0.63 -14.97
C GLU A 40 -2.28 2.01 -14.41
N THR A 41 -2.82 2.38 -13.23
CA THR A 41 -2.42 3.64 -12.58
C THR A 41 -0.96 3.64 -12.13
N GLY A 42 -0.41 2.49 -11.74
CA GLY A 42 1.02 2.35 -11.41
C GLY A 42 1.91 2.57 -12.63
N ASP A 43 1.51 2.06 -13.79
CA ASP A 43 2.20 2.28 -15.08
C ASP A 43 2.05 3.72 -15.59
N ASN A 44 0.88 4.33 -15.41
CA ASN A 44 0.64 5.75 -15.69
C ASN A 44 1.60 6.63 -14.88
N VAL A 45 1.71 6.38 -13.56
CA VAL A 45 2.67 7.10 -12.70
C VAL A 45 4.10 6.83 -13.14
N ALA A 46 4.46 5.59 -13.49
CA ALA A 46 5.80 5.28 -13.96
C ALA A 46 6.15 6.08 -15.23
N THR A 47 5.21 6.21 -16.16
CA THR A 47 5.38 6.96 -17.40
C THR A 47 5.46 8.46 -17.13
N ASP A 48 4.48 9.03 -16.44
CA ASP A 48 4.33 10.48 -16.25
C ASP A 48 5.47 11.05 -15.37
N PHE A 49 6.01 10.24 -14.45
CA PHE A 49 7.08 10.63 -13.52
C PHE A 49 8.46 10.02 -13.85
N ASN A 50 8.59 9.37 -15.01
CA ASN A 50 9.85 8.78 -15.49
C ASN A 50 10.49 7.79 -14.49
N ILE A 51 9.69 6.90 -13.91
CA ILE A 51 10.16 5.87 -12.98
C ILE A 51 10.55 4.62 -13.75
N SER A 52 11.85 4.35 -13.82
CA SER A 52 12.36 3.22 -14.59
C SER A 52 11.97 1.87 -13.98
N ARG A 53 11.85 0.84 -14.81
CA ARG A 53 11.66 -0.55 -14.35
C ARG A 53 12.78 -1.01 -13.41
N ALA A 54 14.02 -0.60 -13.68
CA ALA A 54 15.17 -0.97 -12.86
C ALA A 54 15.06 -0.40 -11.44
N ASP A 55 14.64 0.87 -11.31
CA ASP A 55 14.45 1.49 -10.00
C ASP A 55 13.32 0.82 -9.23
N GLN A 56 12.22 0.48 -9.92
CA GLN A 56 11.08 -0.22 -9.32
C GLN A 56 11.48 -1.58 -8.74
N ASP A 57 12.24 -2.37 -9.50
CA ASP A 57 12.71 -3.68 -9.06
C ASP A 57 13.74 -3.54 -7.92
N ALA A 58 14.61 -2.51 -7.96
CA ALA A 58 15.55 -2.23 -6.88
C ALA A 58 14.84 -1.81 -5.57
N PHE A 59 13.79 -0.99 -5.67
CA PHE A 59 12.95 -0.61 -4.55
C PHE A 59 12.25 -1.83 -3.94
N ALA A 60 11.62 -2.66 -4.79
CA ALA A 60 10.95 -3.88 -4.36
C ALA A 60 11.91 -4.87 -3.67
N LEU A 61 13.13 -5.01 -4.20
CA LEU A 61 14.16 -5.84 -3.55
C LEU A 61 14.52 -5.31 -2.16
N ARG A 62 14.73 -4.00 -2.00
CA ARG A 62 15.06 -3.39 -0.70
C ARG A 62 13.95 -3.65 0.32
N SER A 63 12.69 -3.50 -0.09
CA SER A 63 11.52 -3.82 0.75
C SER A 63 11.54 -5.28 1.23
N GLN A 64 11.75 -6.24 0.32
CA GLN A 64 11.85 -7.67 0.69
C GLN A 64 13.03 -7.96 1.62
N GLN A 65 14.18 -7.34 1.39
CA GLN A 65 15.37 -7.52 2.23
C GLN A 65 15.16 -6.97 3.64
N ARG A 66 14.61 -5.75 3.76
CA ARG A 66 14.33 -5.11 5.06
C ARG A 66 13.29 -5.89 5.84
N ALA A 67 12.18 -6.28 5.20
CA ALA A 67 11.16 -7.12 5.83
C ALA A 67 11.72 -8.46 6.32
N ALA A 68 12.55 -9.15 5.52
CA ALA A 68 13.18 -10.39 5.93
C ALA A 68 14.14 -10.21 7.12
N VAL A 69 14.90 -9.11 7.15
CA VAL A 69 15.79 -8.77 8.27
C VAL A 69 14.97 -8.46 9.54
N ALA A 70 13.92 -7.64 9.44
CA ALA A 70 13.06 -7.29 10.56
C ALA A 70 12.33 -8.51 11.13
N GLN A 71 11.82 -9.39 10.26
CA GLN A 71 11.17 -10.64 10.67
C GLN A 71 12.15 -11.59 11.35
N ALA A 72 13.38 -11.73 10.83
CA ALA A 72 14.42 -12.56 11.44
C ALA A 72 14.94 -11.97 12.77
N ALA A 73 14.88 -10.65 12.94
CA ALA A 73 15.26 -9.96 14.17
C ALA A 73 14.15 -9.99 15.24
N GLY A 74 12.96 -10.52 14.94
CA GLY A 74 11.83 -10.57 15.86
C GLY A 74 11.07 -9.24 16.00
N PHE A 75 11.32 -8.25 15.12
CA PHE A 75 10.67 -6.94 15.20
C PHE A 75 9.14 -7.05 15.13
N PHE A 76 8.62 -7.82 14.17
CA PHE A 76 7.18 -8.01 14.01
C PHE A 76 6.55 -8.87 15.12
N GLU A 77 7.33 -9.66 15.87
CA GLU A 77 6.80 -10.44 17.00
C GLU A 77 6.29 -9.52 18.12
N GLU A 78 6.80 -8.28 18.21
CA GLU A 78 6.32 -7.28 19.15
C GLU A 78 4.97 -6.66 18.74
N GLU A 79 4.60 -6.78 17.46
CA GLU A 79 3.39 -6.19 16.87
C GLU A 79 2.27 -7.21 16.63
N ILE A 80 2.63 -8.49 16.45
CA ILE A 80 1.70 -9.56 16.07
C ILE A 80 1.06 -10.20 17.30
N VAL A 81 -0.28 -10.26 17.27
CA VAL A 81 -1.05 -11.17 18.13
C VAL A 81 -1.39 -12.42 17.30
N PRO A 82 -0.94 -13.63 17.70
CA PRO A 82 -1.16 -14.83 16.91
C PRO A 82 -2.63 -15.17 16.69
N VAL A 83 -2.97 -15.57 15.46
CA VAL A 83 -4.31 -16.04 15.09
C VAL A 83 -4.35 -17.56 15.13
N ARG A 84 -5.35 -18.10 15.81
CA ARG A 84 -5.59 -19.53 15.97
C ARG A 84 -6.62 -20.01 14.96
N VAL A 85 -6.23 -20.93 14.09
CA VAL A 85 -7.07 -21.46 13.01
C VAL A 85 -7.41 -22.94 13.28
N PRO A 86 -8.65 -23.25 13.72
CA PRO A 86 -9.06 -24.62 13.99
C PRO A 86 -9.29 -25.40 12.69
N HIS A 87 -8.90 -26.68 12.69
CA HIS A 87 -9.16 -27.62 11.59
C HIS A 87 -9.40 -29.05 12.12
N LYS A 88 -9.85 -29.98 11.26
CA LYS A 88 -10.27 -31.33 11.68
C LYS A 88 -9.26 -32.12 12.53
N LYS A 89 -7.95 -31.87 12.37
CA LYS A 89 -6.86 -32.58 13.05
C LYS A 89 -6.19 -31.78 14.21
N GLY A 90 -6.75 -30.64 14.62
CA GLY A 90 -6.11 -29.76 15.62
C GLY A 90 -6.27 -28.27 15.31
N GLU A 91 -5.26 -27.48 15.65
CA GLU A 91 -5.21 -26.03 15.45
C GLU A 91 -3.86 -25.64 14.84
N THR A 92 -3.86 -24.72 13.88
CA THR A 92 -2.65 -24.04 13.39
C THR A 92 -2.59 -22.65 13.99
N ILE A 93 -1.42 -22.25 14.47
CA ILE A 93 -1.16 -20.88 14.94
C ILE A 93 -0.48 -20.13 13.79
N VAL A 94 -1.06 -19.00 13.42
CA VAL A 94 -0.49 -18.04 12.45
C VAL A 94 0.06 -16.86 13.25
N ASP A 95 1.38 -16.79 13.36
CA ASP A 95 2.12 -15.80 14.17
C ASP A 95 3.19 -15.06 13.36
N LYS A 96 3.19 -15.23 12.03
CA LYS A 96 4.17 -14.62 11.11
C LYS A 96 3.47 -14.13 9.86
N ASP A 97 3.94 -13.00 9.35
CA ASP A 97 3.54 -12.53 8.02
C ASP A 97 4.00 -13.51 6.94
N GLU A 98 3.07 -13.83 6.03
CA GLU A 98 3.26 -14.83 4.97
C GLU A 98 3.62 -14.23 3.60
N HIS A 99 3.46 -12.91 3.44
CA HIS A 99 3.65 -12.24 2.15
C HIS A 99 5.13 -11.94 1.78
N PRO A 100 6.04 -11.67 2.74
CA PRO A 100 7.45 -11.49 2.43
C PRO A 100 8.06 -12.69 1.69
N ARG A 101 8.85 -12.40 0.65
CA ARG A 101 9.54 -13.34 -0.24
C ARG A 101 11.05 -13.14 -0.06
N ALA A 102 11.60 -13.73 1.00
CA ALA A 102 12.99 -13.54 1.39
C ALA A 102 14.03 -14.00 0.35
N ASP A 103 13.62 -14.86 -0.59
CA ASP A 103 14.44 -15.36 -1.70
C ASP A 103 14.42 -14.45 -2.95
N THR A 104 13.76 -13.29 -2.87
CA THR A 104 13.70 -12.32 -3.98
C THR A 104 15.10 -11.86 -4.39
N SER A 105 15.36 -11.84 -5.69
CA SER A 105 16.59 -11.30 -6.30
C SER A 105 16.27 -10.38 -7.48
N LEU A 106 17.18 -9.46 -7.82
CA LEU A 106 17.04 -8.64 -9.04
C LEU A 106 16.95 -9.51 -10.30
N GLU A 107 17.64 -10.65 -10.33
CA GLU A 107 17.55 -11.58 -11.47
C GLU A 107 16.13 -12.14 -11.60
N THR A 108 15.52 -12.55 -10.49
CA THR A 108 14.13 -13.03 -10.52
C THR A 108 13.14 -11.93 -10.86
N LEU A 109 13.31 -10.72 -10.31
CA LEU A 109 12.43 -9.58 -10.59
C LEU A 109 12.49 -9.16 -12.06
N SER A 110 13.68 -9.06 -12.64
CA SER A 110 13.87 -8.63 -14.04
C SER A 110 13.26 -9.58 -15.08
N LYS A 111 13.09 -10.87 -14.74
CA LYS A 111 12.43 -11.87 -15.59
C LYS A 111 10.90 -11.76 -15.58
N LEU A 112 10.31 -11.04 -14.63
CA LEU A 112 8.86 -10.90 -14.54
C LEU A 112 8.34 -10.01 -15.68
N LYS A 113 7.28 -10.49 -16.33
CA LYS A 113 6.58 -9.76 -17.37
C LYS A 113 5.69 -8.69 -16.74
N PRO A 114 5.62 -7.48 -17.31
CA PRO A 114 4.68 -6.48 -16.84
C PRO A 114 3.23 -6.91 -17.03
N VAL A 115 2.36 -6.46 -16.14
CA VAL A 115 0.95 -6.87 -16.08
C VAL A 115 0.15 -6.38 -17.28
N ASN A 116 0.43 -5.15 -17.74
CA ASN A 116 -0.38 -4.45 -18.73
C ASN A 116 0.20 -4.47 -20.16
N GLY A 117 1.37 -5.07 -20.39
CA GLY A 117 2.00 -5.09 -21.71
C GLY A 117 3.53 -5.13 -21.66
N ALA A 118 4.17 -5.46 -22.77
CA ALA A 118 5.64 -5.57 -22.82
C ALA A 118 6.37 -4.21 -22.74
N ASP A 119 5.66 -3.13 -23.02
CA ASP A 119 6.09 -1.73 -22.97
C ASP A 119 5.86 -1.08 -21.60
N GLN A 120 5.24 -1.80 -20.67
CA GLN A 120 4.89 -1.33 -19.33
C GLN A 120 5.93 -1.78 -18.28
N THR A 121 5.80 -1.33 -17.04
CA THR A 121 6.85 -1.53 -16.02
C THR A 121 6.37 -2.21 -14.73
N VAL A 122 5.09 -2.10 -14.40
CA VAL A 122 4.52 -2.73 -13.21
C VAL A 122 4.42 -4.24 -13.41
N THR A 123 4.96 -5.00 -12.47
CA THR A 123 4.95 -6.46 -12.42
C THR A 123 4.41 -6.96 -11.08
N ALA A 124 4.12 -8.25 -10.97
CA ALA A 124 3.76 -8.87 -9.69
C ALA A 124 4.89 -8.81 -8.64
N GLY A 125 6.14 -8.58 -9.03
CA GLY A 125 7.28 -8.53 -8.12
C GLY A 125 7.53 -7.14 -7.52
N ASN A 126 7.05 -6.08 -8.19
CA ASN A 126 7.22 -4.69 -7.78
C ASN A 126 5.88 -4.00 -7.44
N ALA A 127 4.86 -4.81 -7.16
CA ALA A 127 3.55 -4.43 -6.67
C ALA A 127 3.20 -5.23 -5.41
N SER A 128 2.36 -4.66 -4.54
CA SER A 128 1.80 -5.39 -3.40
C SER A 128 0.77 -6.43 -3.84
N GLY A 129 0.55 -7.44 -3.00
CA GLY A 129 -0.53 -8.41 -3.16
C GLY A 129 -1.90 -7.90 -2.65
N VAL A 130 -2.87 -8.80 -2.70
CA VAL A 130 -4.13 -8.71 -1.94
C VAL A 130 -3.97 -9.62 -0.72
N ASN A 131 -4.23 -9.09 0.46
CA ASN A 131 -3.89 -9.73 1.73
C ASN A 131 -5.02 -9.59 2.75
N ASP A 132 -5.03 -10.48 3.74
CA ASP A 132 -5.95 -10.45 4.88
C ASP A 132 -5.22 -10.01 6.14
N GLY A 133 -5.83 -9.14 6.94
CA GLY A 133 -5.24 -8.66 8.19
C GLY A 133 -6.16 -7.73 8.98
N THR A 134 -5.81 -7.48 10.23
CA THR A 134 -6.48 -6.49 11.09
C THR A 134 -5.48 -5.87 12.06
N ALA A 135 -5.67 -4.59 12.37
CA ALA A 135 -4.85 -3.85 13.33
C ALA A 135 -5.74 -2.93 14.16
N ALA A 136 -5.35 -2.70 15.43
CA ALA A 136 -6.05 -1.79 16.33
C ALA A 136 -5.07 -1.04 17.22
N LEU A 137 -5.38 0.22 17.52
CA LEU A 137 -4.61 1.08 18.42
C LEU A 137 -5.56 1.74 19.42
N THR A 138 -5.07 1.98 20.64
CA THR A 138 -5.81 2.73 21.66
C THR A 138 -5.37 4.18 21.65
N LEU A 139 -6.32 5.11 21.48
CA LEU A 139 -6.11 6.54 21.67
C LEU A 139 -6.77 6.98 22.96
N ALA A 140 -6.08 7.79 23.75
CA ALA A 140 -6.57 8.27 25.03
C ALA A 140 -6.13 9.71 25.28
N LEU A 141 -7.02 10.50 25.89
CA LEU A 141 -6.67 11.82 26.44
C LEU A 141 -5.75 11.66 27.66
N ALA A 142 -5.00 12.70 28.01
CA ALA A 142 -4.05 12.66 29.12
C ALA A 142 -4.72 12.29 30.47
N GLU A 143 -5.95 12.74 30.72
CA GLU A 143 -6.69 12.35 31.91
C GLU A 143 -7.02 10.86 31.93
N ALA A 144 -7.39 10.29 30.77
CA ALA A 144 -7.67 8.87 30.63
C ALA A 144 -6.39 8.02 30.78
N VAL A 145 -5.26 8.49 30.24
CA VAL A 145 -3.95 7.86 30.44
C VAL A 145 -3.64 7.74 31.93
N LYS A 146 -3.77 8.84 32.69
CA LYS A 146 -3.54 8.84 34.14
C LYS A 146 -4.56 7.96 34.90
N LYS A 147 -5.85 8.08 34.56
CA LYS A 147 -6.94 7.36 35.23
C LYS A 147 -6.80 5.85 35.08
N HIS A 148 -6.40 5.38 33.89
CA HIS A 148 -6.32 3.96 33.55
C HIS A 148 -4.89 3.39 33.64
N GLY A 149 -3.90 4.21 34.04
CA GLY A 149 -2.50 3.77 34.16
C GLY A 149 -1.89 3.35 32.82
N LEU A 150 -2.30 3.97 31.72
CA LEU A 150 -1.78 3.65 30.38
C LEU A 150 -0.37 4.24 30.18
N ILE A 151 0.41 3.63 29.29
CA ILE A 151 1.73 4.12 28.90
C ILE A 151 1.59 4.90 27.58
N PRO A 152 1.75 6.24 27.56
CA PRO A 152 1.68 7.00 26.32
C PRO A 152 2.91 6.69 25.45
N ARG A 153 2.69 6.23 24.20
CA ARG A 153 3.76 5.88 23.25
C ARG A 153 4.08 7.01 22.25
N ALA A 154 3.06 7.76 21.83
CA ALA A 154 3.20 8.83 20.86
C ALA A 154 2.06 9.85 21.02
N ARG A 155 2.18 11.00 20.34
CA ARG A 155 1.15 12.02 20.23
C ARG A 155 0.78 12.23 18.77
N VAL A 156 -0.51 12.22 18.45
CA VAL A 156 -1.00 12.54 17.10
C VAL A 156 -0.85 14.04 16.87
N LEU A 157 -0.05 14.43 15.86
CA LEU A 157 0.16 15.83 15.51
C LEU A 157 -0.95 16.38 14.61
N GLY A 158 -1.39 15.58 13.64
CA GLY A 158 -2.47 15.93 12.73
C GLY A 158 -2.63 14.94 11.58
N MET A 159 -3.68 15.14 10.79
CA MET A 159 -4.00 14.34 9.60
C MET A 159 -4.50 15.27 8.49
N ALA A 160 -4.00 15.11 7.27
CA ALA A 160 -4.47 15.87 6.11
C ALA A 160 -4.85 14.92 4.97
N SER A 161 -5.79 15.36 4.14
CA SER A 161 -6.17 14.69 2.91
C SER A 161 -6.17 15.69 1.74
N ALA A 162 -5.91 15.14 0.56
CA ALA A 162 -5.94 15.83 -0.72
C ALA A 162 -6.38 14.85 -1.81
N ALA A 163 -6.76 15.38 -2.98
CA ALA A 163 -7.21 14.60 -4.13
C ALA A 163 -6.30 14.85 -5.33
N VAL A 164 -6.22 13.84 -6.20
CA VAL A 164 -5.52 13.86 -7.48
C VAL A 164 -6.40 13.20 -8.54
N GLU A 165 -5.99 13.23 -9.80
CA GLU A 165 -6.72 12.54 -10.86
C GLU A 165 -6.70 11.01 -10.64
N PRO A 166 -7.82 10.30 -10.87
CA PRO A 166 -7.90 8.85 -10.66
C PRO A 166 -6.85 8.04 -11.43
N ARG A 167 -6.49 8.47 -12.66
CA ARG A 167 -5.51 7.77 -13.51
C ARG A 167 -4.10 7.69 -12.91
N VAL A 168 -3.78 8.59 -11.98
CA VAL A 168 -2.46 8.69 -11.32
C VAL A 168 -2.61 8.69 -9.80
N MET A 169 -3.59 7.94 -9.27
CA MET A 169 -3.94 7.91 -7.85
C MET A 169 -2.73 7.72 -6.90
N GLY A 170 -1.69 7.02 -7.35
CA GLY A 170 -0.46 6.77 -6.60
C GLY A 170 0.28 8.04 -6.16
N ILE A 171 0.07 9.19 -6.82
CA ILE A 171 0.69 10.47 -6.41
C ILE A 171 -0.10 11.21 -5.32
N GLY A 172 -1.24 10.65 -4.88
CA GLY A 172 -2.09 11.21 -3.83
C GLY A 172 -1.38 11.61 -2.53
N PRO A 173 -0.34 10.88 -2.06
CA PRO A 173 0.41 11.27 -0.88
C PRO A 173 1.10 12.64 -1.00
N VAL A 174 1.55 13.06 -2.19
CA VAL A 174 2.31 14.31 -2.38
C VAL A 174 1.53 15.54 -1.88
N PRO A 175 0.32 15.85 -2.39
CA PRO A 175 -0.44 17.00 -1.90
C PRO A 175 -0.94 16.81 -0.45
N ALA A 176 -1.18 15.58 0.01
CA ALA A 176 -1.60 15.31 1.38
C ALA A 176 -0.48 15.62 2.38
N VAL A 177 0.74 15.16 2.10
CA VAL A 177 1.94 15.43 2.90
C VAL A 177 2.25 16.92 2.88
N ARG A 178 2.36 17.55 1.70
CA ARG A 178 2.63 19.00 1.55
C ARG A 178 1.65 19.84 2.40
N LYS A 179 0.35 19.54 2.36
CA LYS A 179 -0.67 20.21 3.16
C LYS A 179 -0.51 19.98 4.67
N LEU A 180 -0.12 18.78 5.10
CA LEU A 180 0.08 18.48 6.52
C LEU A 180 1.30 19.20 7.08
N VAL A 181 2.44 19.10 6.38
CA VAL A 181 3.71 19.65 6.83
C VAL A 181 3.68 21.19 6.88
N GLU A 182 3.04 21.82 5.89
CA GLU A 182 2.79 23.27 5.89
C GLU A 182 1.93 23.69 7.10
N ARG A 183 0.83 22.98 7.37
CA ARG A 183 -0.06 23.30 8.49
C ARG A 183 0.60 23.10 9.86
N LEU A 184 1.47 22.10 9.98
CA LEU A 184 2.20 21.82 11.23
C LEU A 184 3.46 22.66 11.39
N GLY A 185 3.96 23.28 10.33
CA GLY A 185 5.23 24.02 10.34
C GLY A 185 6.43 23.10 10.58
N ILE A 186 6.39 21.87 10.06
CA ILE A 186 7.44 20.84 10.20
C ILE A 186 7.99 20.57 8.79
N ALA A 187 9.29 20.40 8.61
CA ALA A 187 9.84 19.99 7.32
C ALA A 187 9.73 18.47 7.12
N ILE A 188 9.63 18.01 5.86
CA ILE A 188 9.61 16.56 5.57
C ILE A 188 10.88 15.86 6.05
N THR A 189 12.00 16.58 6.11
CA THR A 189 13.29 16.10 6.61
C THR A 189 13.38 16.01 8.13
N ASP A 190 12.38 16.51 8.87
CA ASP A 190 12.34 16.47 10.33
C ASP A 190 11.72 15.17 10.87
N PHE A 191 11.19 14.29 9.98
CA PHE A 191 10.66 13.00 10.37
C PHE A 191 11.78 11.96 10.49
N ASP A 192 11.95 11.40 11.69
CA ASP A 192 12.91 10.32 11.96
C ASP A 192 12.53 9.00 11.29
N VAL A 193 11.24 8.80 10.99
CA VAL A 193 10.70 7.63 10.29
C VAL A 193 9.55 8.07 9.37
N ILE A 194 9.51 7.51 8.17
CA ILE A 194 8.47 7.72 7.16
C ILE A 194 7.96 6.35 6.72
N GLU A 195 6.73 6.02 7.12
CA GLU A 195 5.98 4.87 6.64
C GLU A 195 5.18 5.27 5.38
N LEU A 196 5.70 4.93 4.21
CA LEU A 196 5.07 5.16 2.92
C LEU A 196 4.57 3.83 2.35
N ASN A 197 3.24 3.66 2.27
CA ASN A 197 2.63 2.45 1.74
C ASN A 197 3.11 2.12 0.31
N GLU A 198 3.47 0.86 0.10
CA GLU A 198 4.12 0.36 -1.13
C GLU A 198 3.15 -0.35 -2.07
N ALA A 199 2.03 0.29 -2.43
CA ALA A 199 1.05 -0.31 -3.37
C ALA A 199 1.72 -0.74 -4.68
N PHE A 200 2.56 0.15 -5.23
CA PHE A 200 3.45 -0.11 -6.35
C PHE A 200 4.80 0.58 -6.08
N ALA A 201 5.90 0.00 -6.54
CA ALA A 201 7.21 0.64 -6.45
C ALA A 201 7.25 1.96 -7.25
N SER A 202 6.55 2.03 -8.40
CA SER A 202 6.48 3.24 -9.23
C SER A 202 5.93 4.44 -8.47
N GLN A 203 4.81 4.28 -7.78
CA GLN A 203 4.22 5.37 -6.99
C GLN A 203 5.05 5.71 -5.75
N GLY A 204 5.67 4.71 -5.11
CA GLY A 204 6.51 4.96 -3.93
C GLY A 204 7.68 5.87 -4.30
N LEU A 205 8.39 5.51 -5.37
CA LEU A 205 9.50 6.30 -5.91
C LEU A 205 9.05 7.68 -6.41
N ALA A 206 7.94 7.77 -7.13
CA ALA A 206 7.42 9.06 -7.60
C ALA A 206 7.10 10.01 -6.43
N VAL A 207 6.45 9.49 -5.37
CA VAL A 207 6.16 10.26 -4.15
C VAL A 207 7.44 10.71 -3.46
N LEU A 208 8.42 9.83 -3.28
CA LEU A 208 9.69 10.19 -2.66
C LEU A 208 10.40 11.32 -3.41
N ARG A 209 10.53 11.18 -4.73
CA ARG A 209 11.19 12.17 -5.59
C ARG A 209 10.46 13.52 -5.56
N GLU A 210 9.12 13.53 -5.61
CA GLU A 210 8.31 14.75 -5.50
C GLU A 210 8.40 15.43 -4.12
N LEU A 211 8.69 14.67 -3.07
CA LEU A 211 8.90 15.18 -1.72
C LEU A 211 10.38 15.49 -1.42
N GLY A 212 11.28 15.31 -2.40
CA GLY A 212 12.70 15.61 -2.27
C GLY A 212 13.47 14.58 -1.41
N LEU A 213 12.97 13.35 -1.31
CA LEU A 213 13.61 12.25 -0.59
C LEU A 213 14.36 11.34 -1.58
N ALA A 214 15.50 10.79 -1.14
CA ALA A 214 16.22 9.78 -1.90
C ALA A 214 15.41 8.47 -1.99
N ASP A 215 15.54 7.77 -3.11
CA ASP A 215 14.84 6.50 -3.38
C ASP A 215 15.16 5.38 -2.37
N ASP A 216 16.26 5.52 -1.63
CA ASP A 216 16.78 4.58 -0.63
C ASP A 216 17.02 5.23 0.74
N ALA A 217 16.40 6.39 0.98
CA ALA A 217 16.54 7.13 2.23
C ALA A 217 16.33 6.21 3.46
N PRO A 218 17.26 6.20 4.43
CA PRO A 218 17.28 5.20 5.51
C PRO A 218 16.08 5.31 6.47
N GLN A 219 15.45 6.48 6.55
CA GLN A 219 14.26 6.71 7.37
C GLN A 219 12.95 6.28 6.70
N VAL A 220 12.96 5.94 5.41
CA VAL A 220 11.77 5.52 4.68
C VAL A 220 11.68 4.01 4.71
N ASN A 221 10.61 3.46 5.29
CA ASN A 221 10.32 2.03 5.38
C ASN A 221 11.57 1.20 5.81
N PRO A 222 12.16 1.49 6.99
CA PRO A 222 13.41 0.88 7.44
C PRO A 222 13.32 -0.64 7.71
#